data_AF-A0A9E1NB61-F1
#
_entry.id   AF-A0A9E1NB61-F1
#
_cell.length_a   1.000
_cell.length_b   1.000
_cell.length_c   1.000
_cell.angle_alpha   90.00
_cell.angle_beta   90.00
_cell.angle_gamma   90.00
#
_symmetry.space_group_name_H-M   'P 1'
#
loop_
_entity.id
_entity.type
_entity.pdbx_description
1 polymer ?
#
loop_
_entity_poly.entity_id
_entity_poly.type
_entity_poly.pdbx_seq_one_letter_code
_entity_poly.pdbx_strand_id
1 'polypeptide(L)'
;TEEIYRNEQAIASGAVVPGGVPGLGSEYIIDSPMWVEGSTKQAPLPPPEHGEHTLEILAEAGYDEAGIADLRARGALGPDQ
;
A
#
# COMPACT_ATOMS: atom_id res chain seq x y z
N THR A 1 -2.41 -22.94 10.97
CA THR A 1 -2.34 -21.70 10.17
C THR A 1 -3.41 -21.70 9.09
N GLU A 2 -3.54 -22.76 8.29
CA GLU A 2 -4.60 -22.91 7.27
C GLU A 2 -6.05 -22.75 7.80
N GLU A 3 -6.30 -23.13 9.06
CA GLU A 3 -7.64 -23.14 9.65
C GLU A 3 -8.23 -21.73 9.88
N ILE A 4 -7.40 -20.69 9.96
CA ILE A 4 -7.85 -19.29 10.18
C ILE A 4 -8.36 -18.68 8.87
N TYR A 5 -7.71 -18.96 7.74
CA TYR A 5 -8.05 -18.38 6.44
C TYR A 5 -9.41 -18.85 5.91
N ARG A 6 -9.87 -20.03 6.33
CA ARG A 6 -11.18 -20.60 5.95
C ARG A 6 -12.22 -20.53 7.07
N ASN A 7 -11.92 -19.83 8.16
CA ASN A 7 -12.82 -19.73 9.29
C ASN A 7 -13.95 -18.73 9.00
N GLU A 8 -15.20 -19.19 9.03
CA GLU A 8 -16.37 -18.34 8.76
C GLU A 8 -16.48 -17.14 9.70
N GLN A 9 -16.08 -17.28 10.97
CA GLN A 9 -16.08 -16.16 11.93
C GLN A 9 -15.01 -15.12 11.58
N ALA A 10 -13.85 -15.54 11.09
CA ALA A 10 -12.78 -14.63 10.69
C ALA A 10 -13.17 -13.79 9.45
N ILE A 11 -13.90 -14.39 8.52
CA ILE A 11 -14.42 -13.71 7.34
C ILE A 11 -15.60 -12.80 7.71
N ALA A 12 -16.57 -13.30 8.49
CA ALA A 12 -17.76 -12.54 8.88
C ALA A 12 -17.45 -11.33 9.77
N SER A 13 -16.40 -11.44 10.60
CA SER A 13 -15.93 -10.32 11.43
C SER A 13 -15.13 -9.28 10.65
N GLY A 14 -14.69 -9.59 9.42
CA GLY A 14 -13.80 -8.73 8.64
C GLY A 14 -12.35 -8.72 9.14
N ALA A 15 -11.95 -9.70 9.97
CA ALA A 15 -10.55 -9.86 10.39
C ALA A 15 -9.65 -10.35 9.24
N VAL A 16 -10.24 -11.09 8.30
CA VAL A 16 -9.59 -11.54 7.07
C VAL A 16 -10.45 -11.09 5.90
N VAL A 17 -9.85 -10.36 4.96
CA VAL A 17 -10.51 -9.94 3.71
C VAL A 17 -9.83 -10.62 2.53
N PRO A 18 -10.57 -10.94 1.44
CA PRO A 18 -9.95 -11.45 0.22
C PRO A 18 -8.83 -10.51 -0.21
N GLY A 19 -7.66 -11.08 -0.51
CA GLY A 19 -6.52 -10.39 -1.08
C GLY A 19 -6.84 -9.98 -2.52
N GLY A 20 -7.72 -8.98 -2.68
CA GLY A 20 -8.17 -8.44 -3.97
C GLY A 20 -7.10 -7.64 -4.71
N VAL A 21 -5.82 -7.92 -4.43
CA VAL A 21 -4.67 -7.19 -4.94
C VAL A 21 -3.91 -8.10 -5.90
N PRO A 22 -4.03 -7.87 -7.23
CA PRO A 22 -3.17 -8.52 -8.21
C PRO A 22 -1.69 -8.31 -7.84
N GLY A 23 -0.89 -9.38 -7.80
CA GLY A 23 0.55 -9.31 -7.53
C GLY A 23 0.99 -9.63 -6.08
N LEU A 24 0.07 -9.70 -5.11
CA LEU A 24 0.43 -9.92 -3.70
C LEU A 24 0.70 -11.40 -3.32
N GLY A 25 0.41 -12.34 -4.22
CA GLY A 25 0.68 -13.77 -4.02
C GLY A 25 -0.12 -14.46 -2.92
N SER A 26 -1.09 -13.78 -2.30
CA SER A 26 -1.95 -14.31 -1.24
C SER A 26 -3.43 -14.15 -1.58
N GLU A 27 -4.21 -15.19 -1.33
CA GLU A 27 -5.67 -15.19 -1.49
C GLU A 27 -6.36 -14.33 -0.42
N TYR A 28 -5.68 -14.05 0.70
CA TYR A 28 -6.22 -13.33 1.85
C TYR A 28 -5.19 -12.40 2.50
N ILE A 29 -5.69 -11.31 3.08
CA ILE A 29 -4.90 -10.37 3.89
C ILE A 29 -5.60 -10.13 5.22
N ILE A 30 -4.80 -9.89 6.26
CA ILE A 30 -5.30 -9.50 7.57
C ILE A 30 -5.68 -8.02 7.48
N ASP A 31 -6.95 -7.71 7.75
CA ASP A 31 -7.41 -6.32 7.84
C ASP A 31 -7.08 -5.73 9.22
N SER A 32 -7.25 -4.42 9.40
CA SER A 32 -7.01 -3.73 10.67
C SER A 32 -7.67 -4.46 11.84
N PRO A 33 -6.92 -4.83 12.90
CA PRO A 33 -7.45 -5.66 14.00
C PRO A 33 -8.36 -4.90 14.96
N MET A 34 -8.67 -3.63 14.69
CA MET A 34 -9.47 -2.77 15.56
C MET A 34 -10.56 -2.05 14.77
N TRP A 35 -11.67 -1.71 15.43
CA TRP A 35 -12.76 -0.90 14.88
C TRP A 35 -12.87 0.41 15.64
N VAL A 36 -13.01 1.51 14.91
CA VAL A 36 -13.25 2.84 15.46
C VAL A 36 -14.65 3.27 15.05
N GLU A 37 -15.51 3.51 16.04
CA GLU A 37 -16.88 3.95 15.80
C GLU A 37 -16.88 5.29 15.05
N GLY A 38 -17.70 5.40 14.00
CA GLY A 38 -17.75 6.57 13.12
C GLY A 38 -16.68 6.63 12.03
N SER A 39 -15.78 5.65 11.93
CA SER A 39 -14.77 5.57 10.87
C SER A 39 -14.98 4.32 10.00
N THR A 40 -15.22 4.53 8.70
CA THR A 40 -15.22 3.44 7.73
C THR A 40 -13.78 3.07 7.39
N LYS A 41 -13.42 1.80 7.57
CA LYS A 41 -12.10 1.30 7.15
C LYS A 41 -11.95 1.42 5.64
N GLN A 42 -10.78 1.87 5.21
CA GLN A 42 -10.40 1.83 3.81
C GLN A 42 -10.04 0.39 3.43
N ALA A 43 -10.58 -0.09 2.32
CA ALA A 43 -10.20 -1.38 1.79
C ALA A 43 -8.70 -1.37 1.42
N PRO A 44 -7.97 -2.45 1.69
CA PRO A 44 -6.56 -2.54 1.30
C PRO A 44 -6.39 -2.38 -0.22
N LEU A 45 -5.36 -1.63 -0.60
CA LEU A 45 -4.95 -1.42 -1.97
C LEU A 45 -3.64 -2.18 -2.25
N PRO A 46 -3.29 -2.39 -3.53
CA PRO A 46 -1.96 -2.86 -3.87
C PRO A 46 -0.85 -2.05 -3.20
N PRO A 47 0.24 -2.70 -2.75
CA PRO A 47 1.42 -1.96 -2.34
C PRO A 47 1.94 -1.17 -3.55
N PRO A 48 2.41 0.07 -3.36
CA PRO A 48 3.03 0.81 -4.44
C PRO A 48 4.30 0.13 -4.91
N GLU A 49 4.61 0.27 -6.19
CA GLU A 49 5.92 -0.10 -6.71
C GLU A 49 7.01 0.80 -6.11
N HIS A 50 8.26 0.32 -6.17
CA HIS A 50 9.39 1.15 -5.75
C HIS A 50 9.39 2.46 -6.56
N GLY A 51 9.32 3.60 -5.86
CA GLY A 51 9.36 4.94 -6.45
C GLY A 51 8.09 5.43 -7.17
N GLU A 52 6.99 4.67 -7.14
CA GLU A 52 5.72 4.99 -7.83
C GLU A 52 5.24 6.43 -7.62
N HIS A 53 5.39 6.96 -6.41
CA HIS A 53 4.92 8.29 -6.01
C HIS A 53 6.05 9.32 -5.85
N THR A 54 7.30 8.98 -6.20
CA THR A 54 8.46 9.85 -5.92
C THR A 54 8.35 11.22 -6.60
N LEU A 55 7.94 11.26 -7.88
CA LEU A 55 7.82 12.52 -8.63
C LEU A 55 6.65 13.38 -8.13
N GLU A 56 5.52 12.75 -7.83
CA GLU A 56 4.33 13.41 -7.28
C GLU A 56 4.65 14.09 -5.94
N ILE A 57 5.24 13.34 -5.00
CA ILE A 57 5.60 13.87 -3.68
C ILE A 57 6.63 15.00 -3.78
N LEU A 58 7.60 14.91 -4.69
CA LEU A 58 8.58 15.99 -4.89
C LEU A 58 7.92 17.26 -5.44
N ALA A 59 6.99 17.12 -6.38
CA ALA A 59 6.23 18.25 -6.90
C ALA A 59 5.34 18.89 -5.82
N GLU A 60 4.65 18.08 -5.01
CA GLU A 60 3.87 18.55 -3.86
C GLU A 60 4.72 19.28 -2.80
N ALA A 61 5.96 18.81 -2.62
CA ALA A 61 6.94 19.45 -1.74
C ALA A 61 7.54 20.75 -2.32
N GLY A 62 7.21 21.11 -3.56
CA GLY A 62 7.61 22.37 -4.19
C GLY A 62 8.87 22.30 -5.06
N TYR A 63 9.32 21.10 -5.45
CA TYR A 63 10.40 20.95 -6.43
C TYR A 63 9.87 21.16 -7.85
N ASP A 64 10.62 21.93 -8.64
CA ASP A 64 10.42 22.04 -10.08
C ASP A 64 11.17 20.93 -10.84
N GLU A 65 10.97 20.86 -12.16
CA GLU A 65 11.61 19.86 -13.01
C GLU A 65 13.15 19.90 -12.90
N ALA A 66 13.74 21.09 -12.74
CA ALA A 66 15.18 21.26 -12.61
C ALA A 66 15.69 20.70 -11.27
N GLY A 67 14.99 20.95 -10.16
CA GLY A 67 15.30 20.41 -8.85
C GLY A 67 15.18 18.89 -8.80
N ILE A 68 14.13 18.33 -9.42
CA ILE A 68 13.94 16.87 -9.53
C ILE A 68 15.07 16.24 -10.35
N ALA A 69 15.47 16.89 -11.47
CA ALA A 69 16.58 16.42 -12.29
C ALA A 69 17.92 16.41 -11.54
N ASP A 70 18.20 17.43 -10.71
CA ASP A 70 19.39 17.46 -9.85
C ASP A 70 19.40 16.30 -8.85
N LEU A 71 18.27 16.06 -8.18
CA LEU A 71 18.13 14.94 -7.24
C LEU A 71 18.37 13.59 -7.93
N ARG A 72 17.83 13.41 -9.14
CA ARG A 72 18.06 12.21 -9.96
C ARG A 72 19.53 12.06 -10.33
N ALA A 73 20.18 13.13 -10.80
CA ALA A 73 21.59 13.11 -11.21
C ALA A 73 22.53 12.76 -10.05
N ARG A 74 22.13 13.09 -8.81
CA ARG A 74 22.86 12.76 -7.58
C ARG A 74 22.54 11.38 -7.01
N GLY A 75 21.67 10.60 -7.65
CA GLY A 75 21.25 9.28 -7.16
C GLY A 75 20.36 9.33 -5.91
N ALA A 76 19.69 10.46 -5.64
CA ALA A 76 18.88 10.64 -4.44
C ALA A 76 17.51 9.95 -4.51
N LEU A 77 17.09 9.43 -5.68
CA LEU A 77 15.79 8.80 -5.90
C LEU A 77 15.80 7.27 -5.69
N GLY A 78 16.95 6.66 -5.38
CA GLY A 78 17.11 5.21 -5.26
C GLY A 78 17.58 4.54 -6.56
N PRO A 79 17.63 3.18 -6.62
CA PRO A 79 18.08 2.44 -7.80
C PRO A 79 17.27 2.82 -9.05
N ASP A 80 17.95 2.82 -10.20
CA ASP A 80 17.52 3.41 -11.48
C ASP A 80 16.00 3.35 -11.73
N GLN A 81 15.38 4.53 -11.62
CA GLN A 81 14.00 4.87 -11.99
C GLN A 81 13.98 5.60 -13.34
#